data_AF-A0A956XMJ5-F1
#
_entry.id   AF-A0A956XMJ5-F1
#
_cell.length_a   1.000
_cell.length_b   1.000
_cell.length_c   1.000
_cell.angle_alpha   90.00
_cell.angle_beta   90.00
_cell.angle_gamma   90.00
#
_symmetry.space_group_name_H-M   'P 1'
#
loop_
_entity.id
_entity.type
_entity.pdbx_description
1 polymer ?
#
loop_
_entity_poly.entity_id
_entity_poly.type
_entity_poly.pdbx_seq_one_letter_code
_entity_poly.pdbx_strand_id
1 'polypeptide(L)'
;MKRPSTVYERHQAILDVLKEHSSISVPTLADALDVSEGTIRNDLKALDEQGHLRRVRGGAAALSQYTAPSNSTLAKAQVNAQQKQWIAQWASGQIDSGDVILLDASTTVLYIAEHLLDRSNLTVVTHGVEVARILASNPTNTIILIGNLLQQDGNTLVGQVDEAMLQTLNIQTAFVSCSGFSVDAGLLEKDIQIANLKKQILHACQKTIALIDSSKVGKGALSSFAQLSDIDHIVTDIHMAPEYVEAVRSSGPSVTICDEQTTSTYASYESTGSYRLGFANISEEMAFGRDVRRGLELAVQKTTNIELIVADNHLDPHVALANARSFLDQDIDLLIEYQIDEQVGNLISNRVSSLGIPIISVDIPMVGATFFGVDNYNAGLVAGKALGEAVQSSWDGRFDYLVIQEHPRAGSLPALRIQGQIDGFQQILGDVNLDRILRLDSGNTTHISKREMIDAIERVGPQNRFAVICFNDDAAIGSQEAARQLECEENLIIVGQGGDRRLRIELQDPATRIIGSTAFRPEAYGEKLLELAQKILQGESVPPAVYVDHIFINAENLNQYYPVDMRI
;
A
#
# COMPACT_ATOMS: atom_id res chain seq x y z
N MET A 1 8.03 -46.12 2.70
CA MET A 1 6.78 -46.46 3.42
C MET A 1 6.80 -47.93 3.84
N LYS A 2 6.10 -48.32 4.92
CA LYS A 2 5.85 -49.75 5.21
C LYS A 2 4.95 -50.31 4.12
N ARG A 3 5.27 -51.52 3.60
CA ARG A 3 4.43 -52.21 2.62
C ARG A 3 3.02 -52.41 3.18
N PRO A 4 1.95 -51.89 2.54
CA PRO A 4 0.60 -52.04 3.06
C PRO A 4 0.19 -53.52 3.05
N SER A 5 -0.37 -53.98 4.16
CA SER A 5 -0.68 -55.41 4.40
C SER A 5 -2.09 -55.79 3.96
N THR A 6 -2.97 -54.82 3.77
CA THR A 6 -4.36 -55.00 3.33
C THR A 6 -4.73 -54.09 2.14
N VAL A 7 -5.84 -54.41 1.47
CA VAL A 7 -6.40 -53.57 0.39
C VAL A 7 -6.79 -52.18 0.92
N TYR A 8 -7.40 -52.13 2.11
CA TYR A 8 -7.81 -50.88 2.76
C TYR A 8 -6.60 -49.97 3.07
N GLU A 9 -5.55 -50.51 3.68
CA GLU A 9 -4.31 -49.75 3.95
C GLU A 9 -3.67 -49.24 2.67
N ARG A 10 -3.70 -50.02 1.58
CA ARG A 10 -3.16 -49.62 0.29
C ARG A 10 -4.00 -48.51 -0.36
N HIS A 11 -5.33 -48.60 -0.28
CA HIS A 11 -6.24 -47.56 -0.77
C HIS A 11 -6.05 -46.26 0.00
N GLN A 12 -5.91 -46.34 1.33
CA GLN A 12 -5.63 -45.17 2.16
C GLN A 12 -4.29 -44.54 1.81
N ALA A 13 -3.23 -45.35 1.63
CA ALA A 13 -1.92 -44.86 1.21
C ALA A 13 -1.95 -44.19 -0.18
N ILE A 14 -2.70 -44.73 -1.13
CA ILE A 14 -2.90 -44.10 -2.46
C ILE A 14 -3.58 -42.73 -2.30
N LEU A 15 -4.61 -42.64 -1.47
CA LEU A 15 -5.33 -41.38 -1.24
C LEU A 15 -4.48 -40.36 -0.49
N ASP A 16 -3.66 -40.78 0.48
CA ASP A 16 -2.76 -39.90 1.21
C ASP A 16 -1.65 -39.36 0.32
N VAL A 17 -1.08 -40.20 -0.55
CA VAL A 17 -0.14 -39.76 -1.59
C VAL A 17 -0.79 -38.76 -2.55
N LEU A 18 -2.08 -38.91 -2.86
CA LEU A 18 -2.84 -37.95 -3.69
C LEU A 18 -3.24 -36.66 -2.94
N LYS A 19 -3.17 -36.62 -1.61
CA LYS A 19 -3.30 -35.38 -0.84
C LYS A 19 -2.02 -34.55 -0.90
N GLU A 20 -0.86 -35.21 -0.90
CA GLU A 20 0.46 -34.58 -0.97
C GLU A 20 0.87 -34.24 -2.42
N HIS A 21 0.45 -35.07 -3.38
CA HIS A 21 0.75 -34.90 -4.80
C HIS A 21 -0.54 -34.88 -5.63
N SER A 22 -0.80 -33.77 -6.33
CA SER A 22 -2.05 -33.53 -7.08
C SER A 22 -2.35 -34.56 -8.18
N SER A 23 -1.32 -35.24 -8.69
CA SER A 23 -1.44 -36.40 -9.58
C SER A 23 -0.24 -37.34 -9.42
N ILE A 24 -0.42 -38.62 -9.73
CA ILE A 24 0.65 -39.60 -9.65
C ILE A 24 0.51 -40.71 -10.70
N SER A 25 1.65 -41.18 -11.22
CA SER A 25 1.70 -42.24 -12.21
C SER A 25 1.59 -43.64 -11.60
N VAL A 26 1.10 -44.60 -12.38
CA VAL A 26 1.02 -46.02 -12.00
C VAL A 26 2.39 -46.62 -11.65
N PRO A 27 3.47 -46.40 -12.43
CA PRO A 27 4.81 -46.87 -12.06
C PRO A 27 5.28 -46.28 -10.73
N THR A 28 5.10 -44.98 -10.51
CA THR A 28 5.53 -44.31 -9.27
C THR A 28 4.77 -44.85 -8.05
N LEU A 29 3.47 -45.09 -8.15
CA LEU A 29 2.68 -45.71 -7.09
C LEU A 29 3.08 -47.16 -6.82
N ALA A 30 3.40 -47.91 -7.89
CA ALA A 30 3.83 -49.31 -7.80
C ALA A 30 5.15 -49.41 -7.03
N ASP A 31 6.11 -48.54 -7.35
CA ASP A 31 7.41 -48.46 -6.68
C ASP A 31 7.27 -47.97 -5.23
N ALA A 32 6.47 -46.93 -4.98
CA ALA A 32 6.30 -46.36 -3.65
C ALA A 32 5.61 -47.31 -2.66
N LEU A 33 4.71 -48.17 -3.15
CA LEU A 33 3.91 -49.09 -2.34
C LEU A 33 4.41 -50.55 -2.41
N ASP A 34 5.49 -50.83 -3.15
CA ASP A 34 6.09 -52.16 -3.36
C ASP A 34 5.06 -53.21 -3.84
N VAL A 35 4.33 -52.87 -4.91
CA VAL A 35 3.29 -53.72 -5.54
C VAL A 35 3.38 -53.66 -7.06
N SER A 36 2.75 -54.61 -7.76
CA SER A 36 2.75 -54.61 -9.22
C SER A 36 1.91 -53.45 -9.79
N GLU A 37 2.29 -52.92 -10.95
CA GLU A 37 1.46 -51.95 -11.68
C GLU A 37 0.03 -52.45 -11.93
N GLY A 38 -0.15 -53.76 -12.17
CA GLY A 38 -1.46 -54.37 -12.35
C GLY A 38 -2.34 -54.26 -11.11
N THR A 39 -1.74 -54.38 -9.92
CA THR A 39 -2.42 -54.17 -8.64
C THR A 39 -2.85 -52.71 -8.48
N ILE A 40 -1.95 -51.76 -8.73
CA ILE A 40 -2.28 -50.32 -8.70
C ILE A 40 -3.38 -49.97 -9.69
N ARG A 41 -3.35 -50.48 -10.93
CA ARG A 41 -4.41 -50.22 -11.92
C ARG A 41 -5.78 -50.70 -11.45
N ASN A 42 -5.84 -51.83 -10.74
CA ASN A 42 -7.08 -52.36 -10.17
C ASN A 42 -7.55 -51.54 -8.96
N ASP A 43 -6.64 -51.11 -8.09
CA ASP A 43 -6.98 -50.25 -6.95
C ASP A 43 -7.47 -48.87 -7.39
N LEU A 44 -6.78 -48.24 -8.35
CA LEU A 44 -7.21 -46.98 -8.94
C LEU A 44 -8.56 -47.10 -9.64
N LYS A 45 -8.85 -48.26 -10.25
CA LYS A 45 -10.17 -48.55 -10.83
C LYS A 45 -11.24 -48.58 -9.75
N ALA A 46 -11.00 -49.31 -8.66
CA ALA A 46 -11.96 -49.41 -7.55
C ALA A 46 -12.21 -48.04 -6.88
N LEU A 47 -11.16 -47.26 -6.65
CA LEU A 47 -11.26 -45.92 -6.03
C LEU A 47 -11.93 -44.87 -6.93
N ASP A 48 -11.78 -44.98 -8.25
CA ASP A 48 -12.49 -44.15 -9.24
C ASP A 48 -13.98 -44.52 -9.32
N GLU A 49 -14.30 -45.82 -9.31
CA GLU A 49 -15.69 -46.32 -9.25
C GLU A 49 -16.39 -45.91 -7.95
N GLN A 50 -15.65 -45.78 -6.85
CA GLN A 50 -16.14 -45.29 -5.55
C GLN A 50 -16.16 -43.76 -5.44
N GLY A 51 -15.66 -43.04 -6.45
CA GLY A 51 -15.65 -41.58 -6.47
C GLY A 51 -14.70 -40.96 -5.44
N HIS A 52 -13.57 -41.62 -5.14
CA HIS A 52 -12.52 -41.09 -4.25
C HIS A 52 -11.36 -40.41 -4.99
N LEU A 53 -11.17 -40.70 -6.28
CA LEU A 53 -10.18 -40.09 -7.17
C LEU A 53 -10.68 -40.11 -8.62
N ARG A 54 -9.91 -39.55 -9.57
CA ARG A 54 -10.14 -39.75 -11.02
C ARG A 54 -8.95 -40.43 -11.68
N ARG A 55 -9.22 -41.42 -12.53
CA ARG A 55 -8.16 -42.01 -13.36
C ARG A 55 -7.81 -41.10 -14.52
N VAL A 56 -6.50 -40.97 -14.77
CA VAL A 56 -5.92 -40.29 -15.93
C VAL A 56 -5.09 -41.28 -16.75
N ARG A 57 -4.65 -40.89 -17.95
CA ARG A 57 -3.81 -41.76 -18.79
C ARG A 57 -2.50 -42.08 -18.08
N GLY A 58 -2.38 -43.31 -17.59
CA GLY A 58 -1.17 -43.81 -16.91
C GLY A 58 -1.08 -43.52 -15.41
N GLY A 59 -2.15 -43.04 -14.75
CA GLY A 59 -2.11 -42.62 -13.35
C GLY A 59 -3.48 -42.31 -12.72
N ALA A 60 -3.46 -41.55 -11.64
CA ALA A 60 -4.65 -41.00 -10.99
C ALA A 60 -4.40 -39.56 -10.53
N ALA A 61 -5.49 -38.79 -10.39
CA ALA A 61 -5.50 -37.41 -9.93
C ALA A 61 -6.57 -37.21 -8.84
N ALA A 62 -6.33 -36.27 -7.93
CA ALA A 62 -7.29 -35.89 -6.90
C ALA A 62 -8.56 -35.25 -7.50
N LEU A 63 -9.72 -35.48 -6.89
CA LEU A 63 -11.01 -34.97 -7.37
C LEU A 63 -11.10 -33.45 -7.41
N SER A 64 -10.39 -32.76 -6.51
CA SER A 64 -10.37 -31.30 -6.40
C SER A 64 -9.72 -30.59 -7.60
N GLN A 65 -8.96 -31.30 -8.45
CA GLN A 65 -8.26 -30.70 -9.59
C GLN A 65 -8.59 -31.31 -10.95
N TYR A 66 -9.54 -32.26 -11.05
CA TYR A 66 -10.04 -32.73 -12.36
C TYR A 66 -10.89 -31.66 -13.08
N THR A 67 -11.12 -30.51 -12.45
CA THR A 67 -11.62 -29.27 -13.07
C THR A 67 -10.54 -28.20 -13.07
N ALA A 68 -9.41 -28.45 -13.72
CA ALA A 68 -8.61 -27.36 -14.28
C ALA A 68 -7.99 -27.85 -15.59
N PRO A 69 -8.52 -27.45 -16.76
CA PRO A 69 -7.81 -27.62 -18.02
C PRO A 69 -6.41 -27.01 -17.90
N SER A 70 -5.44 -27.44 -18.71
CA SER A 70 -4.10 -26.83 -18.83
C SER A 70 -4.09 -25.32 -19.18
N ASN A 71 -5.27 -24.71 -19.31
CA ASN A 71 -5.53 -23.30 -19.57
C ASN A 71 -6.01 -22.52 -18.33
N SER A 72 -6.02 -23.13 -17.13
CA SER A 72 -6.47 -22.45 -15.91
C SER A 72 -5.61 -21.22 -15.61
N THR A 73 -6.26 -20.14 -15.16
CA THR A 73 -5.60 -18.87 -14.82
C THR A 73 -4.47 -19.07 -13.81
N LEU A 74 -4.67 -19.97 -12.84
CA LEU A 74 -3.68 -20.29 -11.81
C LEU A 74 -2.40 -20.91 -12.40
N ALA A 75 -2.51 -21.79 -13.41
CA ALA A 75 -1.33 -22.34 -14.08
C ALA A 75 -0.57 -21.27 -14.89
N LYS A 76 -1.30 -20.35 -15.53
CA LYS A 76 -0.69 -19.21 -16.25
C LYS A 76 -0.03 -18.21 -15.29
N ALA A 77 -0.52 -18.08 -14.07
CA ALA A 77 0.06 -17.19 -13.06
C ALA A 77 1.49 -17.58 -12.72
N GLN A 78 1.78 -18.88 -12.66
CA GLN A 78 3.12 -19.41 -12.37
C GLN A 78 4.17 -19.12 -13.44
N VAL A 79 3.76 -18.80 -14.69
CA VAL A 79 4.69 -18.41 -15.75
C VAL A 79 5.13 -16.96 -15.53
N ASN A 80 6.43 -16.71 -15.39
CA ASN A 80 7.01 -15.41 -15.02
C ASN A 80 6.41 -14.85 -13.72
N ALA A 81 6.13 -15.73 -12.76
CA ALA A 81 5.51 -15.35 -11.48
C ALA A 81 6.29 -14.22 -10.79
N GLN A 82 7.61 -14.31 -10.77
CA GLN A 82 8.47 -13.34 -10.10
C GLN A 82 8.31 -11.92 -10.67
N GLN A 83 8.38 -11.77 -11.99
CA GLN A 83 8.20 -10.48 -12.66
C GLN A 83 6.81 -9.90 -12.40
N LYS A 84 5.78 -10.77 -12.41
CA LYS A 84 4.41 -10.34 -12.12
C LYS A 84 4.23 -9.92 -10.67
N GLN A 85 4.90 -10.58 -9.73
CA GLN A 85 4.88 -10.19 -8.31
C GLN A 85 5.51 -8.82 -8.09
N TRP A 86 6.67 -8.52 -8.72
CA TRP A 86 7.28 -7.20 -8.64
C TRP A 86 6.37 -6.09 -9.19
N ILE A 87 5.77 -6.33 -10.35
CA ILE A 87 4.81 -5.40 -10.95
C ILE A 87 3.57 -5.23 -10.05
N ALA A 88 3.06 -6.34 -9.50
CA ALA A 88 1.89 -6.33 -8.63
C ALA A 88 2.12 -5.62 -7.30
N GLN A 89 3.31 -5.77 -6.70
CA GLN A 89 3.70 -5.10 -5.47
C GLN A 89 3.72 -3.57 -5.65
N TRP A 90 4.32 -3.08 -6.74
CA TRP A 90 4.26 -1.65 -7.04
C TRP A 90 2.81 -1.18 -7.27
N ALA A 91 2.05 -1.94 -8.07
CA ALA A 91 0.67 -1.58 -8.41
C ALA A 91 -0.28 -1.58 -7.20
N SER A 92 -0.18 -2.55 -6.29
CA SER A 92 -0.95 -2.56 -5.03
C SER A 92 -0.53 -1.41 -4.12
N GLY A 93 0.75 -1.02 -4.17
CA GLY A 93 1.29 0.18 -3.56
C GLY A 93 0.67 1.48 -4.08
N GLN A 94 -0.09 1.47 -5.19
CA GLN A 94 -0.85 2.63 -5.72
C GLN A 94 -2.34 2.63 -5.31
N ILE A 95 -2.79 1.64 -4.55
CA ILE A 95 -4.19 1.47 -4.14
C ILE A 95 -4.28 1.63 -2.61
N ASP A 96 -5.19 2.48 -2.15
CA ASP A 96 -5.54 2.64 -0.74
C ASP A 96 -6.94 2.12 -0.43
N SER A 97 -7.18 1.87 0.87
CA SER A 97 -8.51 1.62 1.39
C SER A 97 -9.47 2.73 0.95
N GLY A 98 -10.70 2.38 0.56
CA GLY A 98 -11.70 3.34 0.08
C GLY A 98 -11.70 3.60 -1.43
N ASP A 99 -10.64 3.22 -2.15
CA ASP A 99 -10.54 3.47 -3.58
C ASP A 99 -11.60 2.70 -4.40
N VAL A 100 -12.00 3.32 -5.52
CA VAL A 100 -12.82 2.74 -6.58
C VAL A 100 -11.94 2.42 -7.78
N ILE A 101 -11.57 1.14 -7.89
CA ILE A 101 -10.58 0.65 -8.86
C ILE A 101 -11.18 -0.33 -9.86
N LEU A 102 -10.55 -0.43 -11.01
CA LEU A 102 -10.79 -1.51 -11.95
C LEU A 102 -9.61 -2.45 -12.04
N LEU A 103 -9.90 -3.75 -11.89
CA LEU A 103 -8.93 -4.83 -11.95
C LEU A 103 -9.32 -5.79 -13.09
N ASP A 104 -8.44 -5.95 -14.08
CA ASP A 104 -8.67 -6.87 -15.20
C ASP A 104 -8.57 -8.36 -14.77
N ALA A 105 -8.84 -9.30 -15.67
CA ALA A 105 -8.85 -10.75 -15.37
C ALA A 105 -7.47 -11.40 -15.57
N SER A 106 -6.39 -10.61 -15.63
CA SER A 106 -5.05 -11.11 -15.92
C SER A 106 -4.37 -11.74 -14.72
N THR A 107 -3.34 -12.52 -14.99
CA THR A 107 -2.55 -13.18 -13.94
C THR A 107 -1.69 -12.24 -13.12
N THR A 108 -1.34 -11.06 -13.66
CA THR A 108 -0.59 -10.05 -12.90
C THR A 108 -1.52 -9.37 -11.90
N VAL A 109 -2.76 -9.06 -12.32
CA VAL A 109 -3.80 -8.51 -11.45
C VAL A 109 -4.23 -9.52 -10.37
N LEU A 110 -4.13 -10.82 -10.63
CA LEU A 110 -4.33 -11.83 -9.59
C LEU A 110 -3.39 -11.63 -8.39
N TYR A 111 -2.11 -11.36 -8.64
CA TYR A 111 -1.16 -11.05 -7.55
C TYR A 111 -1.49 -9.72 -6.86
N ILE A 112 -1.98 -8.71 -7.60
CA ILE A 112 -2.45 -7.46 -6.99
C ILE A 112 -3.56 -7.76 -5.99
N ALA A 113 -4.54 -8.60 -6.36
CA ALA A 113 -5.64 -8.96 -5.47
C ALA A 113 -5.17 -9.60 -4.15
N GLU A 114 -4.11 -10.41 -4.19
CA GLU A 114 -3.49 -11.00 -2.99
C GLU A 114 -2.84 -9.94 -2.09
N HIS A 115 -2.20 -8.93 -2.67
CA HIS A 115 -1.59 -7.81 -1.93
C HIS A 115 -2.58 -6.79 -1.38
N LEU A 116 -3.87 -6.87 -1.72
CA LEU A 116 -4.91 -5.94 -1.26
C LEU A 116 -5.79 -6.52 -0.16
N LEU A 117 -5.48 -7.72 0.36
CA LEU A 117 -6.29 -8.37 1.39
C LEU A 117 -6.36 -7.57 2.71
N ASP A 118 -5.34 -6.76 2.98
CA ASP A 118 -5.24 -5.87 4.13
C ASP A 118 -5.88 -4.48 3.92
N ARG A 119 -6.34 -4.17 2.70
CA ARG A 119 -7.08 -2.94 2.37
C ARG A 119 -8.56 -3.12 2.65
N SER A 120 -9.22 -2.04 3.07
CA SER A 120 -10.64 -2.06 3.47
C SER A 120 -11.47 -1.09 2.64
N ASN A 121 -12.78 -1.32 2.57
CA ASN A 121 -13.73 -0.42 1.91
C ASN A 121 -13.46 -0.17 0.42
N LEU A 122 -12.75 -1.07 -0.27
CA LEU A 122 -12.51 -0.94 -1.70
C LEU A 122 -13.80 -1.15 -2.49
N THR A 123 -14.03 -0.37 -3.54
CA THR A 123 -15.00 -0.70 -4.59
C THR A 123 -14.26 -1.22 -5.82
N VAL A 124 -14.34 -2.53 -6.07
CA VAL A 124 -13.56 -3.19 -7.12
C VAL A 124 -14.47 -3.57 -8.27
N VAL A 125 -14.25 -2.95 -9.44
CA VAL A 125 -14.87 -3.33 -10.69
C VAL A 125 -13.97 -4.35 -11.40
N THR A 126 -14.46 -5.54 -11.70
CA THR A 126 -13.65 -6.57 -12.37
C THR A 126 -14.46 -7.45 -13.30
N HIS A 127 -13.82 -8.01 -14.31
CA HIS A 127 -14.36 -9.10 -15.15
C HIS A 127 -13.67 -10.45 -14.86
N GLY A 128 -12.81 -10.50 -13.84
CA GLY A 128 -12.14 -11.71 -13.38
C GLY A 128 -12.84 -12.31 -12.17
N VAL A 129 -13.36 -13.53 -12.32
CA VAL A 129 -14.06 -14.25 -11.25
C VAL A 129 -13.15 -14.53 -10.06
N GLU A 130 -11.89 -14.92 -10.29
CA GLU A 130 -10.97 -15.22 -9.20
C GLU A 130 -10.53 -13.96 -8.43
N VAL A 131 -10.29 -12.85 -9.14
CA VAL A 131 -10.01 -11.54 -8.53
C VAL A 131 -11.18 -11.11 -7.64
N ALA A 132 -12.40 -11.21 -8.16
CA ALA A 132 -13.62 -10.94 -7.39
C ALA A 132 -13.71 -11.82 -6.14
N ARG A 133 -13.41 -13.12 -6.26
CA ARG A 133 -13.46 -14.09 -5.16
C ARG A 133 -12.44 -13.76 -4.05
N ILE A 134 -11.21 -13.42 -4.42
CA ILE A 134 -10.15 -13.07 -3.46
C ILE A 134 -10.55 -11.82 -2.67
N LEU A 135 -10.94 -10.75 -3.37
CA LEU A 135 -11.21 -9.46 -2.73
C LEU A 135 -12.54 -9.43 -1.96
N ALA A 136 -13.51 -10.28 -2.34
CA ALA A 136 -14.74 -10.49 -1.59
C ALA A 136 -14.51 -11.21 -0.24
N SER A 137 -13.33 -11.80 0.00
CA SER A 137 -13.02 -12.40 1.31
C SER A 137 -12.93 -11.38 2.43
N ASN A 138 -12.66 -10.11 2.09
CA ASN A 138 -12.77 -8.99 3.00
C ASN A 138 -14.17 -8.39 2.90
N PRO A 139 -15.01 -8.51 3.95
CA PRO A 139 -16.43 -8.11 3.90
C PRO A 139 -16.65 -6.59 3.83
N THR A 140 -15.59 -5.79 4.00
CA THR A 140 -15.66 -4.34 3.84
C THR A 140 -15.66 -3.91 2.37
N ASN A 141 -15.18 -4.77 1.47
CA ASN A 141 -15.08 -4.45 0.05
C ASN A 141 -16.40 -4.64 -0.69
N THR A 142 -16.69 -3.74 -1.62
CA THR A 142 -17.78 -3.86 -2.60
C THR A 142 -17.22 -4.38 -3.91
N ILE A 143 -17.70 -5.53 -4.39
CA ILE A 143 -17.23 -6.13 -5.64
C ILE A 143 -18.30 -6.01 -6.72
N ILE A 144 -17.96 -5.35 -7.82
CA ILE A 144 -18.80 -5.18 -9.00
C ILE A 144 -18.22 -6.06 -10.12
N LEU A 145 -18.89 -7.19 -10.35
CA LEU A 145 -18.49 -8.13 -11.39
C LEU A 145 -19.18 -7.78 -12.72
N ILE A 146 -18.40 -7.46 -13.75
CA ILE A 146 -18.89 -7.01 -15.06
C ILE A 146 -18.64 -8.04 -16.16
N GLY A 147 -19.47 -7.97 -17.20
CA GLY A 147 -19.58 -8.99 -18.26
C GLY A 147 -20.75 -9.95 -17.99
N ASN A 148 -21.26 -10.57 -19.05
CA ASN A 148 -22.48 -11.38 -18.99
C ASN A 148 -22.28 -12.84 -19.40
N LEU A 149 -21.11 -13.18 -19.96
CA LEU A 149 -20.79 -14.52 -20.44
C LEU A 149 -19.47 -15.00 -19.82
N LEU A 150 -19.51 -16.13 -19.10
CA LEU A 150 -18.31 -16.78 -18.57
C LEU A 150 -17.60 -17.58 -19.66
N GLN A 151 -16.33 -17.27 -19.89
CA GLN A 151 -15.47 -17.98 -20.82
C GLN A 151 -15.19 -19.42 -20.35
N GLN A 152 -14.75 -20.26 -21.28
CA GLN A 152 -14.42 -21.66 -21.01
C GLN A 152 -13.23 -21.83 -20.05
N ASP A 153 -12.45 -20.78 -19.80
CA ASP A 153 -11.38 -20.77 -18.81
C ASP A 153 -11.90 -20.77 -17.35
N GLY A 154 -13.21 -20.55 -17.16
CA GLY A 154 -13.88 -20.52 -15.86
C GLY A 154 -13.54 -19.30 -15.00
N ASN A 155 -12.83 -18.32 -15.55
CA ASN A 155 -12.32 -17.17 -14.81
C ASN A 155 -12.68 -15.83 -15.43
N THR A 156 -12.83 -15.75 -16.75
CA THR A 156 -12.99 -14.47 -17.45
C THR A 156 -14.43 -14.27 -17.89
N LEU A 157 -15.05 -13.17 -17.48
CA LEU A 157 -16.32 -12.72 -18.03
C LEU A 157 -16.09 -11.82 -19.23
N VAL A 158 -16.92 -11.99 -20.26
CA VAL A 158 -16.93 -11.19 -21.48
C VAL A 158 -18.34 -10.71 -21.80
N GLY A 159 -18.44 -9.93 -22.87
CA GLY A 159 -19.69 -9.44 -23.44
C GLY A 159 -19.89 -7.96 -23.23
N GLN A 160 -21.08 -7.46 -23.54
CA GLN A 160 -21.36 -6.03 -23.48
C GLN A 160 -21.66 -5.59 -22.05
N VAL A 161 -21.09 -4.44 -21.68
CA VAL A 161 -21.39 -3.74 -20.45
C VAL A 161 -22.01 -2.39 -20.82
N ASP A 162 -22.95 -1.92 -20.02
CA ASP A 162 -23.55 -0.60 -20.22
C ASP A 162 -22.53 0.48 -19.87
N GLU A 163 -22.09 1.24 -20.88
CA GLU A 163 -21.14 2.33 -20.71
C GLU A 163 -21.70 3.43 -19.79
N ALA A 164 -23.01 3.69 -19.84
CA ALA A 164 -23.64 4.66 -18.95
C ALA A 164 -23.57 4.19 -17.49
N MET A 165 -23.69 2.89 -17.23
CA MET A 165 -23.48 2.32 -15.89
C MET A 165 -22.04 2.55 -15.45
N LEU A 166 -21.04 2.20 -16.27
CA LEU A 166 -19.62 2.34 -15.93
C LEU A 166 -19.26 3.79 -15.59
N GLN A 167 -19.80 4.77 -16.33
CA GLN A 167 -19.59 6.19 -16.09
C GLN A 167 -20.17 6.68 -14.76
N THR A 168 -21.14 5.99 -14.16
CA THR A 168 -21.66 6.35 -12.82
C THR A 168 -20.78 5.86 -11.67
N LEU A 169 -19.85 4.94 -11.93
CA LEU A 169 -19.03 4.32 -10.89
C LEU A 169 -17.83 5.18 -10.46
N ASN A 170 -17.51 6.27 -11.17
CA ASN A 170 -16.36 7.15 -10.86
C ASN A 170 -15.05 6.37 -10.65
N ILE A 171 -14.77 5.41 -11.54
CA ILE A 171 -13.59 4.55 -11.44
C ILE A 171 -12.32 5.40 -11.58
N GLN A 172 -11.49 5.43 -10.54
CA GLN A 172 -10.31 6.29 -10.52
C GLN A 172 -9.19 5.69 -11.38
N THR A 173 -8.84 4.42 -11.13
CA THR A 173 -7.70 3.79 -11.81
C THR A 173 -8.04 2.40 -12.33
N ALA A 174 -7.73 2.15 -13.60
CA ALA A 174 -7.74 0.83 -14.21
C ALA A 174 -6.35 0.21 -14.20
N PHE A 175 -6.23 -1.00 -13.67
CA PHE A 175 -5.04 -1.84 -13.75
C PHE A 175 -5.30 -2.96 -14.75
N VAL A 176 -4.63 -2.88 -15.90
CA VAL A 176 -4.86 -3.80 -17.02
C VAL A 176 -3.58 -4.43 -17.51
N SER A 177 -3.65 -5.69 -17.96
CA SER A 177 -2.53 -6.34 -18.65
C SER A 177 -2.92 -6.75 -20.07
N CYS A 178 -1.97 -7.32 -20.80
CA CYS A 178 -2.13 -7.68 -22.20
C CYS A 178 -1.57 -9.08 -22.52
N SER A 179 -1.98 -9.60 -23.66
CA SER A 179 -1.39 -10.81 -24.26
C SER A 179 -0.11 -10.51 -25.03
N GLY A 180 0.05 -9.28 -25.51
CA GLY A 180 1.23 -8.78 -26.21
C GLY A 180 1.26 -7.27 -26.25
N PHE A 181 2.45 -6.70 -26.44
CA PHE A 181 2.69 -5.26 -26.46
C PHE A 181 3.69 -4.88 -27.55
N SER A 182 3.42 -3.78 -28.26
CA SER A 182 4.40 -3.05 -29.04
C SER A 182 4.12 -1.55 -29.00
N VAL A 183 5.15 -0.74 -29.22
CA VAL A 183 5.01 0.73 -29.26
C VAL A 183 4.03 1.17 -30.35
N ASP A 184 4.06 0.51 -31.51
CA ASP A 184 3.20 0.89 -32.65
C ASP A 184 1.73 0.45 -32.51
N ALA A 185 1.48 -0.66 -31.81
CA ALA A 185 0.14 -1.27 -31.75
C ALA A 185 -0.53 -1.15 -30.36
N GLY A 186 0.24 -0.74 -29.34
CA GLY A 186 -0.18 -0.65 -27.95
C GLY A 186 -0.45 -2.00 -27.30
N LEU A 187 -1.51 -2.08 -26.49
CA LEU A 187 -1.88 -3.28 -25.76
C LEU A 187 -2.74 -4.20 -26.62
N LEU A 188 -2.29 -5.45 -26.76
CA LEU A 188 -2.90 -6.46 -27.63
C LEU A 188 -3.54 -7.59 -26.83
N GLU A 189 -4.66 -8.12 -27.31
CA GLU A 189 -5.39 -9.24 -26.72
C GLU A 189 -5.67 -10.35 -27.75
N LYS A 190 -5.69 -11.61 -27.28
CA LYS A 190 -5.91 -12.78 -28.14
C LYS A 190 -7.38 -13.00 -28.48
N ASP A 191 -8.27 -12.59 -27.59
CA ASP A 191 -9.71 -12.76 -27.71
C ASP A 191 -10.37 -11.39 -27.99
N ILE A 192 -11.15 -11.31 -29.06
CA ILE A 192 -11.81 -10.06 -29.49
C ILE A 192 -12.87 -9.61 -28.48
N GLN A 193 -13.55 -10.53 -27.79
CA GLN A 193 -14.57 -10.18 -26.81
C GLN A 193 -13.91 -9.56 -25.57
N ILE A 194 -12.75 -10.09 -25.14
CA ILE A 194 -11.95 -9.48 -24.05
C ILE A 194 -11.42 -8.12 -24.50
N ALA A 195 -10.87 -8.02 -25.72
CA ALA A 195 -10.37 -6.76 -26.26
C ALA A 195 -11.44 -5.65 -26.27
N ASN A 196 -12.64 -5.98 -26.76
CA ASN A 196 -13.76 -5.04 -26.83
C ASN A 196 -14.23 -4.60 -25.44
N LEU A 197 -14.33 -5.54 -24.49
CA LEU A 197 -14.72 -5.24 -23.11
C LEU A 197 -13.67 -4.32 -22.44
N LYS A 198 -12.38 -4.65 -22.55
CA LYS A 198 -11.29 -3.81 -22.03
C LYS A 198 -11.35 -2.40 -22.61
N LYS A 199 -11.60 -2.27 -23.92
CA LYS A 199 -11.72 -0.95 -24.56
C LYS A 199 -12.85 -0.10 -23.96
N GLN A 200 -14.03 -0.69 -23.77
CA GLN A 200 -15.17 0.00 -23.14
C GLN A 200 -14.87 0.41 -21.69
N ILE A 201 -14.22 -0.48 -20.96
CA ILE A 201 -13.80 -0.26 -19.57
C ILE A 201 -12.84 0.92 -19.46
N LEU A 202 -11.79 0.98 -20.30
CA LEU A 202 -10.75 2.00 -20.19
C LEU A 202 -11.32 3.41 -20.43
N HIS A 203 -12.31 3.55 -21.32
CA HIS A 203 -12.99 4.83 -21.56
C HIS A 203 -13.79 5.36 -20.35
N ALA A 204 -14.12 4.51 -19.38
CA ALA A 204 -14.85 4.91 -18.17
C ALA A 204 -13.94 5.19 -16.97
N CYS A 205 -12.62 5.01 -17.12
CA CYS A 205 -11.66 5.17 -16.03
C CYS A 205 -10.93 6.52 -16.16
N GLN A 206 -10.63 7.16 -15.04
CA GLN A 206 -9.90 8.44 -15.05
C GLN A 206 -8.42 8.26 -15.39
N LYS A 207 -7.83 7.13 -14.97
CA LYS A 207 -6.42 6.78 -15.20
C LYS A 207 -6.28 5.31 -15.62
N THR A 208 -5.37 5.03 -16.53
CA THR A 208 -5.01 3.69 -17.00
C THR A 208 -3.55 3.36 -16.70
N ILE A 209 -3.34 2.31 -15.90
CA ILE A 209 -2.03 1.73 -15.60
C ILE A 209 -1.92 0.37 -16.30
N ALA A 210 -0.99 0.28 -17.25
CA ALA A 210 -0.72 -0.94 -18.00
C ALA A 210 0.39 -1.76 -17.33
N LEU A 211 0.09 -3.02 -17.03
CA LEU A 211 0.98 -3.98 -16.36
C LEU A 211 1.55 -4.96 -17.38
N ILE A 212 2.83 -4.82 -17.72
CA ILE A 212 3.45 -5.51 -18.86
C ILE A 212 4.73 -6.20 -18.40
N ASP A 213 4.68 -7.50 -18.13
CA ASP A 213 5.92 -8.27 -17.98
C ASP A 213 6.69 -8.32 -19.30
N SER A 214 8.02 -8.29 -19.24
CA SER A 214 8.97 -8.21 -20.34
C SER A 214 8.72 -9.29 -21.40
N SER A 215 8.17 -10.44 -21.02
CA SER A 215 7.81 -11.50 -21.96
C SER A 215 6.69 -11.12 -22.94
N LYS A 216 5.92 -10.05 -22.69
CA LYS A 216 4.83 -9.57 -23.57
C LYS A 216 5.33 -8.67 -24.69
N VAL A 217 6.52 -8.10 -24.56
CA VAL A 217 7.09 -7.16 -25.51
C VAL A 217 7.39 -7.85 -26.83
N GLY A 218 7.01 -7.22 -27.94
CA GLY A 218 7.20 -7.73 -29.30
C GLY A 218 6.28 -8.90 -29.67
N LYS A 219 5.39 -9.34 -28.77
CA LYS A 219 4.39 -10.38 -29.09
C LYS A 219 3.17 -9.75 -29.75
N GLY A 220 2.78 -10.29 -30.91
CA GLY A 220 1.50 -9.97 -31.54
C GLY A 220 0.32 -10.66 -30.83
N ALA A 221 -0.86 -10.06 -30.95
CA ALA A 221 -2.14 -10.72 -30.67
C ALA A 221 -3.20 -10.24 -31.67
N LEU A 222 -4.42 -10.76 -31.55
CA LEU A 222 -5.45 -10.63 -32.57
C LEU A 222 -6.01 -9.21 -32.69
N SER A 223 -6.17 -8.49 -31.57
CA SER A 223 -6.77 -7.15 -31.55
C SER A 223 -6.06 -6.24 -30.56
N SER A 224 -5.81 -4.98 -30.97
CA SER A 224 -5.45 -3.91 -30.05
C SER A 224 -6.68 -3.41 -29.29
N PHE A 225 -6.52 -3.12 -28.01
CA PHE A 225 -7.58 -2.53 -27.17
C PHE A 225 -7.22 -1.16 -26.59
N ALA A 226 -5.95 -0.78 -26.60
CA ALA A 226 -5.46 0.53 -26.17
C ALA A 226 -4.18 0.91 -26.92
N GLN A 227 -4.06 2.15 -27.35
CA GLN A 227 -2.82 2.75 -27.86
C GLN A 227 -2.02 3.36 -26.70
N LEU A 228 -0.75 3.73 -26.92
CA LEU A 228 0.07 4.38 -25.87
C LEU A 228 -0.53 5.72 -25.41
N SER A 229 -1.23 6.42 -26.28
CA SER A 229 -1.96 7.65 -25.93
C SER A 229 -3.13 7.44 -24.98
N ASP A 230 -3.61 6.19 -24.85
CA ASP A 230 -4.71 5.83 -23.97
C ASP A 230 -4.20 5.35 -22.59
N ILE A 231 -2.89 5.39 -22.35
CA ILE A 231 -2.22 4.86 -21.17
C ILE A 231 -1.49 5.99 -20.46
N ASP A 232 -1.73 6.15 -19.16
CA ASP A 232 -1.06 7.17 -18.35
C ASP A 232 0.29 6.67 -17.81
N HIS A 233 0.36 5.38 -17.49
CA HIS A 233 1.52 4.77 -16.86
C HIS A 233 1.72 3.32 -17.31
N ILE A 234 2.96 2.93 -17.62
CA ILE A 234 3.36 1.55 -17.88
C ILE A 234 4.23 1.03 -16.74
N VAL A 235 3.90 -0.14 -16.22
CA VAL A 235 4.69 -0.85 -15.22
C VAL A 235 5.24 -2.12 -15.84
N THR A 236 6.54 -2.34 -15.73
CA THR A 236 7.23 -3.51 -16.28
C THR A 236 8.30 -4.04 -15.33
N ASP A 237 8.95 -5.14 -15.68
CA ASP A 237 10.10 -5.67 -14.95
C ASP A 237 11.44 -5.27 -15.58
N ILE A 238 12.52 -5.40 -14.81
CA ILE A 238 13.89 -5.03 -15.20
C ILE A 238 14.43 -5.72 -16.45
N HIS A 239 13.77 -6.77 -16.96
CA HIS A 239 14.22 -7.45 -18.18
C HIS A 239 13.63 -6.85 -19.48
N MET A 240 12.82 -5.78 -19.41
CA MET A 240 12.45 -5.02 -20.61
C MET A 240 13.69 -4.33 -21.18
N ALA A 241 13.96 -4.53 -22.49
CA ALA A 241 15.15 -3.95 -23.09
C ALA A 241 15.10 -2.41 -23.04
N PRO A 242 16.23 -1.72 -22.77
CA PRO A 242 16.28 -0.26 -22.63
C PRO A 242 15.71 0.50 -23.83
N GLU A 243 15.88 -0.04 -25.03
CA GLU A 243 15.34 0.52 -26.27
C GLU A 243 13.80 0.64 -26.25
N TYR A 244 13.11 -0.33 -25.65
CA TYR A 244 11.66 -0.28 -25.49
C TYR A 244 11.24 0.69 -24.39
N VAL A 245 11.97 0.74 -23.27
CA VAL A 245 11.73 1.71 -22.20
C VAL A 245 11.80 3.13 -22.76
N GLU A 246 12.85 3.42 -23.52
CA GLU A 246 13.06 4.75 -24.10
C GLU A 246 12.00 5.11 -25.16
N ALA A 247 11.61 4.14 -25.98
CA ALA A 247 10.54 4.34 -26.97
C ALA A 247 9.18 4.62 -26.30
N VAL A 248 8.87 3.96 -25.19
CA VAL A 248 7.66 4.22 -24.41
C VAL A 248 7.71 5.62 -23.78
N ARG A 249 8.82 5.97 -23.13
CA ARG A 249 9.02 7.30 -22.52
C ARG A 249 8.88 8.45 -23.52
N SER A 250 9.34 8.22 -24.75
CA SER A 250 9.25 9.18 -25.85
C SER A 250 7.83 9.29 -26.44
N SER A 251 6.93 8.38 -26.08
CA SER A 251 5.60 8.25 -26.70
C SER A 251 4.45 8.72 -25.80
N GLY A 252 4.74 9.23 -24.60
CA GLY A 252 3.73 9.87 -23.73
C GLY A 252 3.61 9.28 -22.32
N PRO A 253 3.43 7.96 -22.12
CA PRO A 253 3.25 7.39 -20.79
C PRO A 253 4.54 7.46 -19.97
N SER A 254 4.39 7.67 -18.67
CA SER A 254 5.47 7.42 -17.71
C SER A 254 5.69 5.91 -17.54
N VAL A 255 6.90 5.52 -17.16
CA VAL A 255 7.29 4.10 -17.05
C VAL A 255 7.87 3.83 -15.68
N THR A 256 7.36 2.80 -15.00
CA THR A 256 8.03 2.22 -13.83
C THR A 256 8.58 0.84 -14.16
N ILE A 257 9.85 0.64 -13.83
CA ILE A 257 10.54 -0.65 -13.94
C ILE A 257 10.69 -1.22 -12.53
N CYS A 258 10.13 -2.39 -12.29
CA CYS A 258 10.21 -3.08 -11.03
C CYS A 258 11.30 -4.17 -11.06
N ASP A 259 12.07 -4.24 -10.00
CA ASP A 259 12.97 -5.35 -9.69
C ASP A 259 12.65 -5.95 -8.31
N GLU A 260 13.52 -6.82 -7.79
CA GLU A 260 13.36 -7.46 -6.48
C GLU A 260 13.40 -6.51 -5.28
N GLN A 261 14.17 -5.42 -5.38
CA GLN A 261 14.52 -4.52 -4.28
C GLN A 261 14.18 -3.05 -4.58
N THR A 262 14.10 -2.66 -5.84
CA THR A 262 13.92 -1.27 -6.29
C THR A 262 12.88 -1.16 -7.39
N THR A 263 12.32 0.04 -7.51
CA THR A 263 11.46 0.45 -8.62
C THR A 263 11.99 1.75 -9.20
N SER A 264 12.27 1.78 -10.50
CA SER A 264 12.73 2.98 -11.20
C SER A 264 11.58 3.61 -11.99
N THR A 265 11.16 4.81 -11.61
CA THR A 265 10.11 5.57 -12.29
C THR A 265 10.72 6.66 -13.17
N TYR A 266 10.32 6.64 -14.44
CA TYR A 266 10.75 7.54 -15.49
C TYR A 266 9.57 8.38 -15.96
N ALA A 267 9.75 9.70 -15.99
CA ALA A 267 8.80 10.62 -16.60
C ALA A 267 8.85 10.59 -18.13
N SER A 268 7.82 11.16 -18.77
CA SER A 268 7.74 11.32 -20.23
C SER A 268 8.69 12.41 -20.73
N TYR A 269 9.26 12.22 -21.93
CA TYR A 269 10.59 12.74 -22.29
C TYR A 269 10.61 14.07 -23.07
N GLU A 270 11.59 14.95 -22.76
CA GLU A 270 12.31 15.83 -23.71
C GLU A 270 13.79 15.96 -23.27
N SER A 271 14.74 15.71 -24.18
CA SER A 271 16.18 15.53 -23.87
C SER A 271 16.93 16.80 -23.46
N THR A 272 17.47 16.86 -22.24
CA THR A 272 18.89 17.11 -21.88
C THR A 272 19.03 17.47 -20.39
N GLY A 273 19.97 16.84 -19.67
CA GLY A 273 20.33 17.16 -18.28
C GLY A 273 19.50 16.44 -17.20
N SER A 274 19.39 15.10 -17.29
CA SER A 274 18.64 14.30 -16.31
C SER A 274 19.44 14.00 -15.05
N TYR A 275 18.89 14.31 -13.88
CA TYR A 275 19.41 13.86 -12.59
C TYR A 275 18.77 12.55 -12.17
N ARG A 276 19.52 11.70 -11.46
CA ARG A 276 19.07 10.46 -10.86
C ARG A 276 18.87 10.64 -9.36
N LEU A 277 17.62 10.55 -8.92
CA LEU A 277 17.21 10.73 -7.54
C LEU A 277 16.96 9.36 -6.90
N GLY A 278 17.76 8.99 -5.91
CA GLY A 278 17.46 7.84 -5.07
C GLY A 278 16.47 8.23 -3.97
N PHE A 279 15.44 7.42 -3.74
CA PHE A 279 14.53 7.56 -2.60
C PHE A 279 14.40 6.23 -1.86
N ALA A 280 15.00 6.17 -0.67
CA ALA A 280 14.83 5.06 0.25
C ALA A 280 13.58 5.33 1.11
N ASN A 281 12.47 4.67 0.81
CA ASN A 281 11.25 4.80 1.58
C ASN A 281 11.35 4.04 2.90
N ILE A 282 10.64 4.48 3.93
CA ILE A 282 10.64 3.83 5.25
C ILE A 282 10.03 2.43 5.21
N SER A 283 8.85 2.29 4.61
CA SER A 283 8.08 1.05 4.46
C SER A 283 6.86 1.24 3.56
N GLU A 284 6.65 0.34 2.59
CA GLU A 284 5.39 0.28 1.80
C GLU A 284 4.20 -0.28 2.61
N GLU A 285 4.45 -0.89 3.78
CA GLU A 285 3.39 -1.36 4.67
C GLU A 285 2.74 -0.20 5.44
N MET A 286 3.46 0.91 5.61
CA MET A 286 2.96 2.10 6.29
C MET A 286 2.21 3.02 5.33
N ALA A 287 0.96 3.39 5.67
CA ALA A 287 0.19 4.36 4.89
C ALA A 287 0.94 5.69 4.69
N PHE A 288 1.58 6.20 5.75
CA PHE A 288 2.38 7.42 5.68
C PHE A 288 3.55 7.29 4.68
N GLY A 289 4.28 6.17 4.71
CA GLY A 289 5.37 5.90 3.77
C GLY A 289 4.89 5.80 2.33
N ARG A 290 3.74 5.15 2.10
CA ARG A 290 3.11 5.09 0.76
C ARG A 290 2.71 6.47 0.26
N ASP A 291 2.08 7.28 1.10
CA ASP A 291 1.65 8.63 0.72
C ASP A 291 2.83 9.52 0.32
N VAL A 292 3.94 9.46 1.08
CA VAL A 292 5.19 10.18 0.73
C VAL A 292 5.76 9.69 -0.60
N ARG A 293 5.89 8.37 -0.80
CA ARG A 293 6.40 7.81 -2.06
C ARG A 293 5.54 8.19 -3.24
N ARG A 294 4.22 7.97 -3.17
CA ARG A 294 3.27 8.31 -4.24
C ARG A 294 3.33 9.79 -4.59
N GLY A 295 3.37 10.66 -3.57
CA GLY A 295 3.52 12.09 -3.76
C GLY A 295 4.79 12.41 -4.54
N LEU A 296 5.91 11.75 -4.24
CA LEU A 296 7.18 11.96 -4.93
C LEU A 296 7.17 11.44 -6.37
N GLU A 297 6.65 10.23 -6.61
CA GLU A 297 6.47 9.70 -7.97
C GLU A 297 5.59 10.61 -8.83
N LEU A 298 4.46 11.09 -8.28
CA LEU A 298 3.56 12.02 -8.96
C LEU A 298 4.24 13.37 -9.24
N ALA A 299 5.05 13.87 -8.32
CA ALA A 299 5.81 15.10 -8.53
C ALA A 299 6.85 14.91 -9.65
N VAL A 300 7.57 13.79 -9.66
CA VAL A 300 8.59 13.48 -10.68
C VAL A 300 7.95 13.29 -12.06
N GLN A 301 6.78 12.66 -12.16
CA GLN A 301 6.02 12.52 -13.42
C GLN A 301 5.69 13.87 -14.09
N LYS A 302 5.66 14.98 -13.33
CA LYS A 302 5.44 16.34 -13.86
C LYS A 302 6.73 17.02 -14.33
N THR A 303 7.88 16.37 -14.19
CA THR A 303 9.20 16.89 -14.60
C THR A 303 9.75 16.10 -15.78
N THR A 304 10.70 16.69 -16.53
CA THR A 304 11.31 16.03 -17.69
C THR A 304 12.77 15.62 -17.48
N ASN A 305 13.37 16.06 -16.37
CA ASN A 305 14.81 15.97 -16.14
C ASN A 305 15.18 15.20 -14.86
N ILE A 306 14.27 14.40 -14.30
CA ILE A 306 14.53 13.59 -13.11
C ILE A 306 14.12 12.14 -13.37
N GLU A 307 15.03 11.22 -13.09
CA GLU A 307 14.78 9.79 -12.94
C GLU A 307 14.71 9.47 -11.45
N LEU A 308 13.61 8.87 -10.99
CA LEU A 308 13.43 8.49 -9.60
C LEU A 308 13.66 6.99 -9.43
N ILE A 309 14.60 6.62 -8.59
CA ILE A 309 14.87 5.24 -8.19
C ILE A 309 14.38 5.10 -6.76
N VAL A 310 13.43 4.20 -6.51
CA VAL A 310 12.82 4.00 -5.20
C VAL A 310 13.22 2.62 -4.66
N ALA A 311 13.52 2.53 -3.38
CA ALA A 311 13.69 1.26 -2.68
C ALA A 311 12.93 1.29 -1.37
N ASP A 312 12.38 0.14 -0.95
CA ASP A 312 11.71 0.02 0.34
C ASP A 312 12.71 -0.47 1.41
N ASN A 313 12.90 0.31 2.47
CA ASN A 313 13.73 -0.08 3.61
C ASN A 313 13.07 -1.15 4.48
N HIS A 314 11.77 -1.42 4.32
CA HIS A 314 11.00 -2.40 5.08
C HIS A 314 11.09 -2.20 6.60
N LEU A 315 11.32 -0.96 7.05
CA LEU A 315 11.59 -0.64 8.45
C LEU A 315 12.79 -1.40 9.05
N ASP A 316 13.68 -1.95 8.22
CA ASP A 316 14.80 -2.78 8.62
C ASP A 316 16.13 -2.04 8.38
N PRO A 317 16.95 -1.83 9.43
CA PRO A 317 18.20 -1.09 9.29
C PRO A 317 19.25 -1.79 8.40
N HIS A 318 19.23 -3.13 8.30
CA HIS A 318 20.12 -3.86 7.40
C HIS A 318 19.69 -3.72 5.94
N VAL A 319 18.39 -3.75 5.67
CA VAL A 319 17.83 -3.48 4.34
C VAL A 319 18.14 -2.05 3.92
N ALA A 320 17.97 -1.06 4.81
CA ALA A 320 18.32 0.33 4.52
C ALA A 320 19.79 0.50 4.10
N LEU A 321 20.72 -0.17 4.79
CA LEU A 321 22.14 -0.17 4.41
C LEU A 321 22.41 -0.86 3.06
N ALA A 322 21.63 -1.88 2.71
CA ALA A 322 21.74 -2.56 1.42
C ALA A 322 21.19 -1.69 0.29
N ASN A 323 20.02 -1.07 0.48
CA ASN A 323 19.41 -0.12 -0.45
C ASN A 323 20.34 1.06 -0.72
N ALA A 324 20.93 1.65 0.34
CA ALA A 324 21.92 2.72 0.18
C ALA A 324 23.13 2.31 -0.66
N ARG A 325 23.58 1.04 -0.62
CA ARG A 325 24.65 0.56 -1.51
C ARG A 325 24.14 0.40 -2.94
N SER A 326 22.94 -0.17 -3.11
CA SER A 326 22.31 -0.32 -4.41
C SER A 326 22.16 1.03 -5.14
N PHE A 327 21.76 2.09 -4.43
CA PHE A 327 21.69 3.43 -5.03
C PHE A 327 23.04 3.95 -5.51
N LEU A 328 24.11 3.71 -4.75
CA LEU A 328 25.46 4.12 -5.14
C LEU A 328 25.95 3.36 -6.38
N ASP A 329 25.62 2.07 -6.49
CA ASP A 329 25.91 1.26 -7.68
C ASP A 329 25.08 1.71 -8.91
N GLN A 330 24.01 2.47 -8.66
CA GLN A 330 23.14 3.07 -9.66
C GLN A 330 23.44 4.55 -9.91
N ASP A 331 24.65 5.04 -9.59
CA ASP A 331 25.13 6.40 -9.96
C ASP A 331 24.10 7.53 -9.71
N ILE A 332 23.47 7.54 -8.54
CA ILE A 332 22.53 8.61 -8.16
C ILE A 332 23.25 9.95 -7.94
N ASP A 333 22.56 11.05 -8.27
CA ASP A 333 23.02 12.42 -8.04
C ASP A 333 22.58 12.99 -6.68
N LEU A 334 21.52 12.44 -6.08
CA LEU A 334 21.03 12.82 -4.74
C LEU A 334 20.30 11.63 -4.10
N LEU A 335 20.46 11.46 -2.78
CA LEU A 335 19.68 10.49 -2.01
C LEU A 335 18.66 11.20 -1.09
N ILE A 336 17.40 10.79 -1.16
CA ILE A 336 16.40 11.05 -0.12
C ILE A 336 16.30 9.79 0.73
N GLU A 337 16.69 9.88 1.99
CA GLU A 337 16.73 8.75 2.92
C GLU A 337 15.63 8.91 3.98
N TYR A 338 14.66 8.00 3.99
CA TYR A 338 13.61 7.93 4.99
C TYR A 338 13.75 6.67 5.86
N GLN A 339 14.16 6.85 7.11
CA GLN A 339 14.25 5.78 8.09
C GLN A 339 14.17 6.30 9.53
N ILE A 340 13.99 5.38 10.48
CA ILE A 340 13.87 5.70 11.91
C ILE A 340 15.10 5.39 12.76
N ASP A 341 16.07 4.64 12.25
CA ASP A 341 17.28 4.29 13.01
C ASP A 341 18.36 5.37 12.83
N GLU A 342 18.54 6.19 13.87
CA GLU A 342 19.51 7.30 13.85
C GLU A 342 20.95 6.82 13.59
N GLN A 343 21.34 5.66 14.12
CA GLN A 343 22.70 5.16 13.95
C GLN A 343 22.93 4.73 12.50
N VAL A 344 21.97 4.00 11.93
CA VAL A 344 22.05 3.57 10.54
C VAL A 344 21.92 4.74 9.57
N GLY A 345 21.04 5.69 9.83
CA GLY A 345 20.93 6.93 9.04
C GLY A 345 22.25 7.69 8.97
N ASN A 346 22.95 7.82 10.09
CA ASN A 346 24.27 8.45 10.11
C ASN A 346 25.35 7.66 9.35
N LEU A 347 25.29 6.32 9.37
CA LEU A 347 26.19 5.47 8.57
C LEU A 347 25.95 5.63 7.06
N ILE A 348 24.68 5.70 6.65
CA ILE A 348 24.28 5.93 5.25
C ILE A 348 24.75 7.32 4.83
N SER A 349 24.39 8.37 5.58
CA SER A 349 24.78 9.74 5.29
C SER A 349 26.29 9.92 5.15
N ASN A 350 27.08 9.33 6.05
CA ASN A 350 28.54 9.39 5.97
C ASN A 350 29.07 8.76 4.69
N ARG A 351 28.55 7.58 4.29
CA ARG A 351 28.97 6.89 3.08
C ARG A 351 28.63 7.68 1.83
N VAL A 352 27.38 8.14 1.71
CA VAL A 352 26.88 8.89 0.55
C VAL A 352 27.62 10.23 0.42
N SER A 353 27.73 10.98 1.51
CA SER A 353 28.43 12.27 1.53
C SER A 353 29.94 12.14 1.23
N SER A 354 30.58 11.02 1.59
CA SER A 354 32.01 10.78 1.30
C SER A 354 32.31 10.67 -0.20
N LEU A 355 31.28 10.40 -1.02
CA LEU A 355 31.34 10.36 -2.48
C LEU A 355 30.92 11.68 -3.13
N GLY A 356 30.61 12.71 -2.32
CA GLY A 356 30.16 14.02 -2.81
C GLY A 356 28.69 14.05 -3.24
N ILE A 357 27.92 13.00 -2.94
CA ILE A 357 26.49 12.93 -3.26
C ILE A 357 25.71 13.61 -2.11
N PRO A 358 24.88 14.62 -2.39
CA PRO A 358 24.02 15.24 -1.38
C PRO A 358 22.95 14.26 -0.88
N ILE A 359 22.54 14.48 0.38
CA ILE A 359 21.50 13.67 1.02
C ILE A 359 20.45 14.57 1.71
N ILE A 360 19.18 14.22 1.51
CA ILE A 360 18.03 14.75 2.25
C ILE A 360 17.58 13.65 3.21
N SER A 361 17.52 13.93 4.51
CA SER A 361 17.00 12.99 5.51
C SER A 361 15.56 13.32 5.87
N VAL A 362 14.66 12.33 5.81
CA VAL A 362 13.24 12.50 6.13
C VAL A 362 12.95 12.04 7.56
N ASP A 363 12.27 12.89 8.34
CA ASP A 363 11.82 12.71 9.73
C ASP A 363 12.90 12.51 10.81
N ILE A 364 13.99 11.79 10.54
CA ILE A 364 15.13 11.65 11.45
C ILE A 364 16.33 12.41 10.87
N PRO A 365 16.86 13.43 11.57
CA PRO A 365 18.06 14.16 11.15
C PRO A 365 19.27 13.24 11.03
N MET A 366 20.05 13.45 9.97
CA MET A 366 21.32 12.77 9.75
C MET A 366 22.45 13.78 9.63
N VAL A 367 23.61 13.45 10.21
CA VAL A 367 24.79 14.32 10.15
C VAL A 367 25.21 14.50 8.69
N GLY A 368 25.30 15.75 8.24
CA GLY A 368 25.67 16.11 6.87
C GLY A 368 24.51 16.14 5.87
N ALA A 369 23.30 15.75 6.28
CA ALA A 369 22.11 15.80 5.45
C ALA A 369 21.34 17.12 5.62
N THR A 370 20.58 17.49 4.59
CA THR A 370 19.51 18.48 4.73
C THR A 370 18.29 17.81 5.32
N PHE A 371 17.79 18.28 6.46
CA PHE A 371 16.61 17.70 7.10
C PHE A 371 15.33 18.12 6.38
N PHE A 372 14.41 17.18 6.18
CA PHE A 372 13.05 17.43 5.74
C PHE A 372 12.07 16.72 6.68
N GLY A 373 11.03 17.42 7.16
CA GLY A 373 9.96 16.75 7.91
C GLY A 373 9.16 17.68 8.81
N VAL A 374 8.66 17.12 9.91
CA VAL A 374 7.80 17.84 10.87
C VAL A 374 8.65 18.65 11.85
N ASP A 375 8.28 19.91 12.08
CA ASP A 375 8.72 20.66 13.25
C ASP A 375 7.89 20.18 14.43
N ASN A 376 8.37 19.14 15.10
CA ASN A 376 7.63 18.44 16.15
C ASN A 376 7.19 19.40 17.27
N TYR A 377 8.05 20.33 17.69
CA TYR A 377 7.68 21.27 18.75
C TYR A 377 6.56 22.21 18.31
N ASN A 378 6.70 22.82 17.13
CA ASN A 378 5.66 23.72 16.61
C ASN A 378 4.34 22.98 16.31
N ALA A 379 4.41 21.76 15.76
CA ALA A 379 3.24 20.91 15.56
C ALA A 379 2.48 20.67 16.87
N GLY A 380 3.24 20.38 17.93
CA GLY A 380 2.70 20.25 19.28
C GLY A 380 2.06 21.56 19.75
N LEU A 381 2.79 22.68 19.61
CA LEU A 381 2.35 23.99 20.05
C LEU A 381 1.00 24.40 19.43
N VAL A 382 0.81 24.12 18.14
CA VAL A 382 -0.44 24.37 17.42
C VAL A 382 -1.62 23.62 18.04
N ALA A 383 -1.50 22.30 18.23
CA ALA A 383 -2.57 21.51 18.87
C ALA A 383 -2.81 21.90 20.34
N GLY A 384 -1.74 22.18 21.09
CA GLY A 384 -1.83 22.60 22.49
C GLY A 384 -2.63 23.89 22.67
N LYS A 385 -2.38 24.89 21.81
CA LYS A 385 -3.15 26.14 21.81
C LYS A 385 -4.62 25.89 21.50
N ALA A 386 -4.90 25.10 20.46
CA ALA A 386 -6.28 24.75 20.09
C ALA A 386 -7.02 24.05 21.25
N LEU A 387 -6.35 23.13 21.95
CA LEU A 387 -6.90 22.50 23.16
C LEU A 387 -7.20 23.52 24.26
N GLY A 388 -6.25 24.42 24.53
CA GLY A 388 -6.42 25.48 25.53
C GLY A 388 -7.58 26.42 25.21
N GLU A 389 -7.69 26.84 23.95
CA GLU A 389 -8.78 27.68 23.46
C GLU A 389 -10.14 26.98 23.59
N ALA A 390 -10.22 25.69 23.24
CA ALA A 390 -11.45 24.91 23.37
C ALA A 390 -11.86 24.70 24.84
N VAL A 391 -10.92 24.48 25.75
CA VAL A 391 -11.18 24.41 27.19
C VAL A 391 -11.61 25.78 27.72
N GLN A 392 -10.99 26.86 27.24
CA GLN A 392 -11.39 28.23 27.60
C GLN A 392 -12.84 28.52 27.16
N SER A 393 -13.22 28.15 25.94
CA SER A 393 -14.56 28.41 25.40
C SER A 393 -15.65 27.51 26.01
N SER A 394 -15.37 26.21 26.13
CA SER A 394 -16.38 25.22 26.51
C SER A 394 -16.52 25.08 28.02
N TRP A 395 -15.43 25.27 28.77
CA TRP A 395 -15.37 25.02 30.20
C TRP A 395 -14.96 26.23 31.04
N ASP A 396 -14.92 27.45 30.45
CA ASP A 396 -14.48 28.68 31.14
C ASP A 396 -13.05 28.54 31.72
N GLY A 397 -12.19 27.81 31.00
CA GLY A 397 -10.81 27.53 31.41
C GLY A 397 -10.67 26.48 32.51
N ARG A 398 -11.77 25.83 32.94
CA ARG A 398 -11.77 24.89 34.07
C ARG A 398 -11.73 23.44 33.62
N PHE A 399 -10.67 22.75 33.99
CA PHE A 399 -10.51 21.31 33.84
C PHE A 399 -9.97 20.68 35.13
N ASP A 400 -10.22 19.38 35.32
CA ASP A 400 -9.78 18.65 36.50
C ASP A 400 -8.45 17.94 36.25
N TYR A 401 -8.30 17.32 35.07
CA TYR A 401 -7.08 16.62 34.67
C TYR A 401 -6.64 16.99 33.25
N LEU A 402 -5.32 17.18 33.09
CA LEU A 402 -4.65 17.17 31.79
C LEU A 402 -4.12 15.75 31.57
N VAL A 403 -4.69 15.05 30.60
CA VAL A 403 -4.24 13.72 30.20
C VAL A 403 -3.24 13.85 29.06
N ILE A 404 -2.10 13.19 29.20
CA ILE A 404 -1.04 13.11 28.19
C ILE A 404 -0.93 11.66 27.76
N GLN A 405 -1.49 11.34 26.60
CA GLN A 405 -1.32 10.06 25.92
C GLN A 405 -0.02 10.13 25.12
N GLU A 406 1.10 9.70 25.72
CA GLU A 406 2.44 9.76 25.13
C GLU A 406 2.94 8.39 24.67
N HIS A 407 4.13 8.36 24.07
CA HIS A 407 4.86 7.12 23.83
C HIS A 407 6.33 7.31 24.25
N PRO A 408 6.69 6.93 25.50
CA PRO A 408 8.01 7.24 26.06
C PRO A 408 9.20 6.63 25.29
N ARG A 409 8.95 5.60 24.47
CA ARG A 409 9.98 4.90 23.68
C ARG A 409 10.20 5.51 22.29
N ALA A 410 9.44 6.54 21.92
CA ALA A 410 9.47 7.14 20.58
C ALA A 410 10.73 7.99 20.28
N GLY A 411 11.63 8.17 21.26
CA GLY A 411 12.81 9.02 21.10
C GLY A 411 12.53 10.51 21.36
N SER A 412 13.56 11.33 21.13
CA SER A 412 13.57 12.75 21.52
C SER A 412 12.70 13.64 20.62
N LEU A 413 12.63 13.36 19.30
CA LEU A 413 11.86 14.19 18.38
C LEU A 413 10.35 14.13 18.65
N PRO A 414 9.72 12.96 18.82
CA PRO A 414 8.31 12.92 19.19
C PRO A 414 8.06 13.44 20.62
N ALA A 415 9.03 13.34 21.53
CA ALA A 415 8.91 13.94 22.86
C ALA A 415 8.81 15.49 22.80
N LEU A 416 9.50 16.14 21.86
CA LEU A 416 9.33 17.59 21.61
C LEU A 416 7.91 17.94 21.19
N ARG A 417 7.22 17.04 20.48
CA ARG A 417 5.81 17.23 20.10
C ARG A 417 4.89 17.25 21.30
N ILE A 418 5.06 16.32 22.23
CA ILE A 418 4.31 16.32 23.49
C ILE A 418 4.61 17.60 24.29
N GLN A 419 5.88 17.98 24.38
CA GLN A 419 6.26 19.21 25.09
C GLN A 419 5.61 20.45 24.46
N GLY A 420 5.61 20.57 23.13
CA GLY A 420 4.92 21.65 22.43
C GLY A 420 3.44 21.71 22.75
N GLN A 421 2.74 20.57 22.84
CA GLN A 421 1.32 20.54 23.22
C GLN A 421 1.10 21.06 24.64
N ILE A 422 1.96 20.69 25.59
CA ILE A 422 1.89 21.18 26.97
C ILE A 422 2.11 22.70 27.00
N ASP A 423 3.17 23.18 26.34
CA ASP A 423 3.51 24.60 26.32
C ASP A 423 2.41 25.43 25.64
N GLY A 424 1.83 24.93 24.54
CA GLY A 424 0.74 25.58 23.83
C GLY A 424 -0.53 25.69 24.67
N PHE A 425 -0.86 24.62 25.40
CA PHE A 425 -1.98 24.61 26.33
C PHE A 425 -1.77 25.61 27.49
N GLN A 426 -0.58 25.62 28.07
CA GLN A 426 -0.20 26.53 29.16
C GLN A 426 -0.12 28.00 28.71
N GLN A 427 0.18 28.29 27.44
CA GLN A 427 0.13 29.66 26.92
C GLN A 427 -1.29 30.26 26.96
N ILE A 428 -2.33 29.42 26.89
CA ILE A 428 -3.72 29.87 26.93
C ILE A 428 -4.27 29.91 28.35
N LEU A 429 -4.02 28.86 29.15
CA LEU A 429 -4.67 28.67 30.46
C LEU A 429 -3.76 28.88 31.67
N GLY A 430 -2.46 29.13 31.44
CA GLY A 430 -1.44 29.21 32.47
C GLY A 430 -0.89 27.85 32.92
N ASP A 431 0.01 27.87 33.90
CA ASP A 431 0.70 26.67 34.37
C ASP A 431 -0.27 25.62 34.94
N VAL A 432 -0.03 24.35 34.57
CA VAL A 432 -0.81 23.21 35.06
C VAL A 432 -0.13 22.61 36.29
N ASN A 433 -0.88 22.46 37.39
CA ASN A 433 -0.38 21.75 38.56
C ASN A 433 -0.09 20.28 38.21
N LEU A 434 1.10 19.80 38.57
CA LEU A 434 1.56 18.43 38.33
C LEU A 434 0.59 17.36 38.87
N ASP A 435 -0.08 17.62 39.99
CA ASP A 435 -1.06 16.67 40.59
C ASP A 435 -2.30 16.45 39.70
N ARG A 436 -2.51 17.32 38.71
CA ARG A 436 -3.60 17.22 37.72
C ARG A 436 -3.15 16.58 36.41
N ILE A 437 -1.90 16.15 36.29
CA ILE A 437 -1.39 15.56 35.05
C ILE A 437 -1.43 14.03 35.14
N LEU A 438 -2.14 13.40 34.18
CA LEU A 438 -2.17 11.95 34.01
C LEU A 438 -1.37 11.58 32.77
N ARG A 439 -0.22 10.92 32.94
CA ARG A 439 0.62 10.42 31.84
C ARG A 439 0.30 8.97 31.56
N LEU A 440 -0.04 8.66 30.32
CA LEU A 440 -0.48 7.35 29.84
C LEU A 440 0.40 6.94 28.66
N ASP A 441 0.86 5.68 28.63
CA ASP A 441 1.57 5.14 27.47
C ASP A 441 0.55 4.63 26.45
N SER A 442 0.34 5.41 25.39
CA SER A 442 -0.59 5.09 24.31
C SER A 442 -0.22 3.79 23.56
N GLY A 443 1.01 3.29 23.72
CA GLY A 443 1.53 2.16 22.97
C GLY A 443 1.56 2.38 21.46
N ASN A 444 1.39 3.63 21.01
CA ASN A 444 1.26 4.01 19.59
C ASN A 444 0.15 3.22 18.85
N THR A 445 -0.96 2.87 19.54
CA THR A 445 -2.10 2.18 18.93
C THR A 445 -3.43 2.67 19.52
N THR A 446 -4.51 2.59 18.73
CA THR A 446 -5.86 2.88 19.23
C THR A 446 -6.23 2.02 20.44
N HIS A 447 -5.93 0.71 20.38
CA HIS A 447 -6.33 -0.25 21.40
C HIS A 447 -5.65 -0.01 22.76
N ILE A 448 -4.33 0.20 22.78
CA ILE A 448 -3.62 0.45 24.03
C ILE A 448 -4.03 1.81 24.59
N SER A 449 -4.05 2.87 23.76
CA SER A 449 -4.52 4.20 24.18
C SER A 449 -5.89 4.16 24.84
N LYS A 450 -6.85 3.45 24.22
CA LYS A 450 -8.21 3.27 24.77
C LYS A 450 -8.19 2.60 26.14
N ARG A 451 -7.47 1.49 26.28
CA ARG A 451 -7.37 0.76 27.55
C ARG A 451 -6.82 1.66 28.66
N GLU A 452 -5.69 2.32 28.40
CA GLU A 452 -5.08 3.20 29.40
C GLU A 452 -5.98 4.39 29.75
N MET A 453 -6.74 4.91 28.78
CA MET A 453 -7.71 5.98 29.03
C MET A 453 -8.87 5.50 29.89
N ILE A 454 -9.41 4.31 29.63
CA ILE A 454 -10.47 3.69 30.46
C ILE A 454 -9.98 3.57 31.90
N ASP A 455 -8.82 2.95 32.10
CA ASP A 455 -8.24 2.74 33.43
C ASP A 455 -8.01 4.08 34.16
N ALA A 456 -7.58 5.11 33.44
CA ALA A 456 -7.39 6.44 33.99
C ALA A 456 -8.71 7.10 34.41
N ILE A 457 -9.74 7.05 33.56
CA ILE A 457 -11.06 7.62 33.84
C ILE A 457 -11.71 6.89 35.01
N GLU A 458 -11.68 5.56 35.06
CA GLU A 458 -12.25 4.78 36.16
C GLU A 458 -11.55 5.08 37.49
N ARG A 459 -10.23 5.29 37.47
CA ARG A 459 -9.44 5.59 38.66
C ARG A 459 -9.80 6.94 39.29
N VAL A 460 -10.01 7.99 38.49
CA VAL A 460 -10.26 9.35 39.01
C VAL A 460 -11.74 9.74 39.00
N GLY A 461 -12.55 9.05 38.22
CA GLY A 461 -14.00 9.20 38.09
C GLY A 461 -14.42 9.83 36.75
N PRO A 462 -15.49 9.31 36.09
CA PRO A 462 -15.95 9.78 34.78
C PRO A 462 -16.59 11.17 34.80
N GLN A 463 -16.91 11.72 35.97
CA GLN A 463 -17.48 13.06 36.14
C GLN A 463 -16.46 14.20 35.99
N ASN A 464 -15.16 13.90 36.01
CA ASN A 464 -14.11 14.90 35.90
C ASN A 464 -13.95 15.37 34.46
N ARG A 465 -13.50 16.61 34.27
CA ARG A 465 -13.19 17.19 32.97
C ARG A 465 -11.75 16.90 32.57
N PHE A 466 -11.58 16.26 31.42
CA PHE A 466 -10.30 15.82 30.87
C PHE A 466 -9.93 16.62 29.62
N ALA A 467 -8.90 17.45 29.72
CA ALA A 467 -8.22 17.98 28.55
C ALA A 467 -7.19 16.93 28.10
N VAL A 468 -7.24 16.48 26.84
CA VAL A 468 -6.45 15.33 26.38
C VAL A 468 -5.52 15.73 25.25
N ILE A 469 -4.22 15.58 25.51
CA ILE A 469 -3.12 15.73 24.57
C ILE A 469 -2.72 14.33 24.08
N CYS A 470 -2.58 14.16 22.76
CA CYS A 470 -2.26 12.86 22.17
C CYS A 470 -0.96 12.88 21.35
N PHE A 471 -0.22 11.77 21.43
CA PHE A 471 1.01 11.52 20.68
C PHE A 471 0.79 11.52 19.16
N ASN A 472 -0.32 10.93 18.75
CA ASN A 472 -0.79 10.80 17.38
C ASN A 472 -2.33 10.67 17.34
N ASP A 473 -2.88 10.58 16.15
CA ASP A 473 -4.32 10.41 15.92
C ASP A 473 -4.88 9.08 16.43
N ASP A 474 -4.12 7.98 16.37
CA ASP A 474 -4.53 6.71 16.98
C ASP A 474 -4.81 6.86 18.48
N ALA A 475 -3.97 7.62 19.18
CA ALA A 475 -4.17 7.90 20.59
C ALA A 475 -5.40 8.78 20.85
N ALA A 476 -5.70 9.73 19.96
CA ALA A 476 -6.90 10.57 20.03
C ALA A 476 -8.17 9.75 19.81
N ILE A 477 -8.19 8.89 18.78
CA ILE A 477 -9.31 7.96 18.50
C ILE A 477 -9.49 7.00 19.69
N GLY A 478 -8.41 6.45 20.24
CA GLY A 478 -8.49 5.58 21.42
C GLY A 478 -9.11 6.28 22.63
N SER A 479 -8.79 7.56 22.84
CA SER A 479 -9.37 8.37 23.92
C SER A 479 -10.86 8.64 23.69
N GLN A 480 -11.26 8.92 22.45
CA GLN A 480 -12.67 9.10 22.08
C GLN A 480 -13.47 7.80 22.25
N GLU A 481 -12.92 6.66 21.84
CA GLU A 481 -13.56 5.36 22.04
C GLU A 481 -13.69 4.97 23.52
N ALA A 482 -12.72 5.33 24.35
CA ALA A 482 -12.81 5.13 25.80
C ALA A 482 -13.97 5.93 26.40
N ALA A 483 -14.13 7.19 25.98
CA ALA A 483 -15.22 8.04 26.44
C ALA A 483 -16.60 7.51 26.00
N ARG A 484 -16.73 7.05 24.75
CA ARG A 484 -17.94 6.38 24.25
C ARG A 484 -18.30 5.14 25.06
N GLN A 485 -17.29 4.33 25.40
CA GLN A 485 -17.50 3.11 26.18
C GLN A 485 -17.95 3.40 27.62
N LEU A 486 -17.49 4.50 28.20
CA LEU A 486 -17.83 4.92 29.56
C LEU A 486 -18.98 5.92 29.63
N GLU A 487 -19.59 6.26 28.49
CA GLU A 487 -20.68 7.23 28.37
C GLU A 487 -20.36 8.59 29.01
N CYS A 488 -19.12 9.08 28.81
CA CYS A 488 -18.61 10.31 29.41
C CYS A 488 -18.02 11.32 28.41
N GLU A 489 -18.42 11.24 27.13
CA GLU A 489 -17.91 12.06 26.03
C GLU A 489 -17.95 13.57 26.35
N GLU A 490 -19.04 14.06 26.94
CA GLU A 490 -19.20 15.49 27.30
C GLU A 490 -18.12 16.03 28.25
N ASN A 491 -17.37 15.14 28.91
CA ASN A 491 -16.32 15.49 29.85
C ASN A 491 -14.91 15.47 29.24
N LEU A 492 -14.77 15.23 27.93
CA LEU A 492 -13.49 15.22 27.23
C LEU A 492 -13.40 16.34 26.19
N ILE A 493 -12.19 16.87 26.02
CA ILE A 493 -11.77 17.67 24.86
C ILE A 493 -10.42 17.13 24.42
N ILE A 494 -10.33 16.64 23.18
CA ILE A 494 -9.19 15.84 22.69
C ILE A 494 -8.55 16.51 21.46
N VAL A 495 -7.22 16.56 21.41
CA VAL A 495 -6.47 16.95 20.20
C VAL A 495 -5.55 15.84 19.72
N GLY A 496 -5.52 15.65 18.39
CA GLY A 496 -4.66 14.69 17.71
C GLY A 496 -3.39 15.29 17.10
N GLN A 497 -2.58 14.42 16.48
CA GLN A 497 -1.38 14.76 15.72
C GLN A 497 -1.26 13.83 14.50
N GLY A 498 -1.18 14.39 13.29
CA GLY A 498 -0.99 13.67 12.04
C GLY A 498 -1.97 14.08 10.93
N GLY A 499 -3.25 14.18 11.26
CA GLY A 499 -4.35 14.36 10.31
C GLY A 499 -4.59 13.13 9.43
N ASP A 500 -4.53 11.92 9.98
CA ASP A 500 -4.71 10.66 9.24
C ASP A 500 -6.16 10.44 8.74
N ARG A 501 -6.34 9.52 7.78
CA ARG A 501 -7.67 9.25 7.18
C ARG A 501 -8.73 8.84 8.20
N ARG A 502 -8.37 8.03 9.21
CA ARG A 502 -9.31 7.57 10.24
C ARG A 502 -9.79 8.73 11.10
N LEU A 503 -8.90 9.63 11.47
CA LEU A 503 -9.24 10.85 12.19
C LEU A 503 -10.11 11.77 11.34
N ARG A 504 -9.82 11.94 10.04
CA ARG A 504 -10.66 12.74 9.12
C ARG A 504 -12.10 12.20 9.03
N ILE A 505 -12.28 10.88 9.11
CA ILE A 505 -13.60 10.25 9.18
C ILE A 505 -14.25 10.53 10.53
N GLU A 506 -13.52 10.34 11.63
CA GLU A 506 -14.01 10.58 12.99
C GLU A 506 -14.42 12.04 13.23
N LEU A 507 -13.70 13.02 12.66
CA LEU A 507 -14.05 14.45 12.73
C LEU A 507 -15.39 14.80 12.06
N GLN A 508 -15.97 13.90 11.27
CA GLN A 508 -17.29 14.10 10.66
C GLN A 508 -18.43 13.65 11.59
N ASP A 509 -18.14 12.89 12.64
CA ASP A 509 -19.14 12.51 13.64
C ASP A 509 -19.43 13.71 14.56
N PRO A 510 -20.66 14.27 14.57
CA PRO A 510 -21.01 15.38 15.45
C PRO A 510 -20.90 15.04 16.94
N ALA A 511 -20.86 13.75 17.31
CA ALA A 511 -20.68 13.31 18.69
C ALA A 511 -19.21 13.22 19.12
N THR A 512 -18.26 13.37 18.18
CA THR A 512 -16.83 13.30 18.50
C THR A 512 -16.41 14.45 19.42
N ARG A 513 -15.43 14.17 20.29
CA ARG A 513 -14.81 15.15 21.19
C ARG A 513 -13.38 15.44 20.83
N ILE A 514 -12.92 14.86 19.72
CA ILE A 514 -11.72 15.27 19.04
C ILE A 514 -12.02 16.58 18.34
N ILE A 515 -11.48 17.68 18.86
CA ILE A 515 -11.74 19.02 18.29
C ILE A 515 -10.91 19.27 17.01
N GLY A 516 -9.89 18.45 16.79
CA GLY A 516 -9.02 18.55 15.64
C GLY A 516 -7.67 17.86 15.83
N SER A 517 -6.80 18.00 14.83
CA SER A 517 -5.45 17.47 14.84
C SER A 517 -4.52 18.41 14.07
N THR A 518 -3.24 18.42 14.42
CA THR A 518 -2.25 19.11 13.58
C THR A 518 -1.84 18.17 12.44
N ALA A 519 -2.22 18.54 11.20
CA ALA A 519 -1.99 17.72 10.01
C ALA A 519 -0.55 17.85 9.51
N PHE A 520 0.05 16.71 9.12
CA PHE A 520 1.40 16.66 8.53
C PHE A 520 1.37 16.58 7.01
N ARG A 521 0.28 16.07 6.41
CA ARG A 521 0.06 16.03 4.95
C ARG A 521 1.15 15.24 4.19
N PRO A 522 1.37 13.94 4.48
CA PRO A 522 2.37 13.13 3.77
C PRO A 522 2.15 13.12 2.25
N GLU A 523 0.91 13.23 1.79
CA GLU A 523 0.57 13.32 0.36
C GLU A 523 1.18 14.54 -0.36
N ALA A 524 1.53 15.59 0.39
CA ALA A 524 2.15 16.82 -0.12
C ALA A 524 3.69 16.82 0.03
N TYR A 525 4.29 15.80 0.65
CA TYR A 525 5.74 15.73 0.86
C TYR A 525 6.49 15.72 -0.46
N GLY A 526 6.01 14.94 -1.44
CA GLY A 526 6.69 14.73 -2.70
C GLY A 526 7.00 16.01 -3.48
N GLU A 527 6.05 16.95 -3.56
CA GLU A 527 6.26 18.22 -4.27
C GLU A 527 7.35 19.06 -3.58
N LYS A 528 7.32 19.17 -2.25
CA LYS A 528 8.33 19.92 -1.48
C LYS A 528 9.70 19.24 -1.47
N LEU A 529 9.74 17.90 -1.39
CA LEU A 529 10.97 17.11 -1.48
C LEU A 529 11.62 17.26 -2.85
N LEU A 530 10.84 17.22 -3.92
CA LEU A 530 11.34 17.40 -5.27
C LEU A 530 11.87 18.81 -5.50
N GLU A 531 11.15 19.85 -5.02
CA GLU A 531 11.61 21.24 -5.08
C GLU A 531 12.96 21.40 -4.35
N LEU A 532 13.07 20.81 -3.15
CA LEU A 532 14.31 20.83 -2.36
C LEU A 532 15.45 20.11 -3.09
N ALA A 533 15.19 18.91 -3.61
CA ALA A 533 16.17 18.13 -4.35
C ALA A 533 16.67 18.88 -5.60
N GLN A 534 15.77 19.51 -6.36
CA GLN A 534 16.12 20.32 -7.53
C GLN A 534 17.05 21.49 -7.18
N LYS A 535 16.74 22.24 -6.11
CA LYS A 535 17.61 23.34 -5.64
C LYS A 535 19.01 22.85 -5.30
N ILE A 536 19.10 21.73 -4.57
CA ILE A 536 20.39 21.14 -4.19
C ILE A 536 21.17 20.70 -5.44
N LEU A 537 20.51 19.99 -6.36
CA LEU A 537 21.12 19.49 -7.61
C LEU A 537 21.59 20.64 -8.52
N GLN A 538 20.91 21.78 -8.49
CA GLN A 538 21.29 23.00 -9.23
C GLN A 538 22.39 23.81 -8.53
N GLY A 539 22.87 23.36 -7.36
CA GLY A 539 23.90 24.05 -6.58
C GLY A 539 23.39 25.28 -5.84
N GLU A 540 22.08 25.42 -5.66
CA GLU A 540 21.50 26.51 -4.88
C GLU A 540 21.70 26.28 -3.38
N SER A 541 21.81 27.36 -2.62
CA SER A 541 21.86 27.30 -1.16
C SER A 541 20.48 26.97 -0.60
N VAL A 542 20.40 25.95 0.23
CA VAL A 542 19.18 25.54 0.95
C VAL A 542 19.40 25.63 2.46
N PRO A 543 18.35 25.88 3.27
CA PRO A 543 18.47 25.83 4.72
C PRO A 543 18.77 24.40 5.18
N PRO A 544 19.45 24.21 6.33
CA PRO A 544 19.81 22.88 6.83
C PRO A 544 18.58 22.06 7.27
N ALA A 545 17.44 22.70 7.50
CA ALA A 545 16.18 22.07 7.82
C ALA A 545 15.05 22.76 7.04
N VAL A 546 14.20 21.94 6.42
CA VAL A 546 12.98 22.34 5.72
C VAL A 546 11.82 21.63 6.39
N TYR A 547 10.79 22.40 6.78
CA TYR A 547 9.64 21.86 7.48
C TYR A 547 8.40 21.87 6.61
N VAL A 548 7.51 20.91 6.87
CA VAL A 548 6.16 20.92 6.29
C VAL A 548 5.27 21.95 6.96
N ASP A 549 4.10 22.21 6.35
CA ASP A 549 3.14 23.13 6.94
C ASP A 549 2.40 22.43 8.08
N HIS A 550 2.24 23.12 9.22
CA HIS A 550 1.57 22.58 10.40
C HIS A 550 0.21 23.25 10.53
N ILE A 551 -0.83 22.58 10.02
CA ILE A 551 -2.18 23.13 9.95
C ILE A 551 -3.05 22.40 10.96
N PHE A 552 -3.74 23.14 11.84
CA PHE A 552 -4.75 22.55 12.69
C PHE A 552 -6.04 22.31 11.89
N ILE A 553 -6.33 21.03 11.61
CA ILE A 553 -7.55 20.62 10.93
C ILE A 553 -8.64 20.31 11.96
N ASN A 554 -9.86 20.71 11.65
CA ASN A 554 -11.07 20.47 12.45
C ASN A 554 -12.27 20.22 11.51
N ALA A 555 -13.44 19.93 12.08
CA ALA A 555 -14.65 19.64 11.29
C ALA A 555 -15.04 20.78 10.31
N GLU A 556 -14.73 22.04 10.64
CA GLU A 556 -15.12 23.20 9.84
C GLU A 556 -14.21 23.40 8.62
N ASN A 557 -12.91 23.23 8.80
CA ASN A 557 -11.91 23.49 7.76
C ASN A 557 -11.40 22.22 7.05
N LEU A 558 -11.84 21.03 7.47
CA LEU A 558 -11.39 19.76 6.92
C LEU A 558 -11.49 19.73 5.39
N ASN A 559 -12.60 20.22 4.85
CA ASN A 559 -12.88 20.20 3.41
C ASN A 559 -11.97 21.12 2.58
N GLN A 560 -11.34 22.11 3.22
CA GLN A 560 -10.41 23.03 2.58
C GLN A 560 -9.08 22.34 2.27
N TYR A 561 -8.64 21.44 3.15
CA TYR A 561 -7.34 20.77 3.05
C TYR A 561 -7.46 19.33 2.53
N TYR A 562 -8.59 18.70 2.79
CA TYR A 562 -8.94 17.33 2.42
C TYR A 562 -10.33 17.30 1.78
N PRO A 563 -10.41 17.56 0.46
CA PRO A 563 -11.67 17.40 -0.28
C PRO A 563 -12.15 15.94 -0.19
N VAL A 564 -13.45 15.71 -0.48
CA VAL A 564 -14.17 14.46 -0.14
C VAL A 564 -13.47 13.21 -0.67
N ASP A 565 -12.88 13.30 -1.85
CA ASP A 565 -12.08 12.28 -2.53
C ASP A 565 -10.78 11.91 -1.80
N MET A 566 -10.23 12.79 -0.96
CA MET A 566 -9.02 12.54 -0.16
C MET A 566 -9.30 12.16 1.30
N ARG A 567 -10.57 11.97 1.68
CA ARG A 567 -10.94 11.64 3.07
C ARG A 567 -11.03 10.15 3.35
N ILE A 568 -11.27 9.34 2.32
CA ILE A 568 -11.57 7.92 2.43
C ILE A 568 -10.28 7.13 2.33
#